data_AF-A0A0P1BMT4-F1
#
_entry.id   AF-A0A0P1BMT4-F1
#
_cell.length_a   1.000
_cell.length_b   1.000
_cell.length_c   1.000
_cell.angle_alpha   90.00
_cell.angle_beta   90.00
_cell.angle_gamma   90.00
#
_symmetry.space_group_name_H-M   'P 1'
#
loop_
_entity.id
_entity.type
_entity.pdbx_description
1 polymer ?
#
loop_
_entity_poly.entity_id
_entity_poly.type
_entity_poly.pdbx_seq_one_letter_code
_entity_poly.pdbx_strand_id
1 'polypeptide(L)'
;MRSSSTSLSPVESMRLRLDTLTALVQGPSAQQRAGPSLHAASLALANQATSSSGEDAGAGSKVNERSITSRLSQAQEALNDSIGAHKSLMAFAQTFDQNRPWLIPIIALQKRSVGSGSENGKPEEEGEQNDARDLGKGAEERDEWLMLGGLEERATIVIEAERDIKQLGRDMDAIKELQRFAEELQDLRPLLDQLIARLSDASESRPELDSQVLSLVDQYGEWVRMLSSLFVSWDEGLSELERRVTQLERQKAAAR
;
A
#
# COMPACT_ATOMS: atom_id res chain seq x y z
N MET A 1 24.10 3.11 42.30
CA MET A 1 24.04 4.58 42.26
C MET A 1 22.77 4.98 41.54
N ARG A 2 22.03 5.95 42.08
CA ARG A 2 20.64 6.27 41.75
C ARG A 2 20.55 7.01 40.40
N SER A 3 19.69 6.54 39.50
CA SER A 3 19.28 7.27 38.29
C SER A 3 18.36 8.41 38.71
N SER A 4 18.87 9.63 38.70
CA SER A 4 18.09 10.86 38.92
C SER A 4 17.26 11.16 37.66
N SER A 5 15.96 10.83 37.71
CA SER A 5 14.98 11.30 36.73
C SER A 5 14.83 12.81 36.87
N THR A 6 15.35 13.57 35.90
CA THR A 6 15.09 15.01 35.79
C THR A 6 13.66 15.20 35.31
N SER A 7 12.71 15.31 36.24
CA SER A 7 11.35 15.75 35.95
C SER A 7 11.41 17.22 35.52
N LEU A 8 11.30 17.48 34.21
CA LEU A 8 11.17 18.85 33.69
C LEU A 8 9.96 19.51 34.34
N SER A 9 10.12 20.75 34.80
CA SER A 9 9.02 21.48 35.40
C SER A 9 7.90 21.72 34.36
N PRO A 10 6.62 21.69 34.73
CA PRO A 10 5.52 21.88 33.79
C PRO A 10 5.63 23.20 33.01
N VAL A 11 6.19 24.23 33.64
CA VAL A 11 6.41 25.56 33.06
C VAL A 11 7.48 25.51 31.97
N GLU A 12 8.58 24.78 32.18
CA GLU A 12 9.60 24.57 31.14
C GLU A 12 9.04 23.77 29.96
N SER A 13 8.17 22.79 30.21
CA SER A 13 7.51 22.05 29.13
C SER A 13 6.59 22.93 28.28
N MET A 14 5.86 23.86 28.90
CA MET A 14 4.99 24.81 28.20
C MET A 14 5.79 25.86 27.43
N ARG A 15 6.91 26.33 27.98
CA ARG A 15 7.82 27.24 27.28
C ARG A 15 8.42 26.60 26.04
N LEU A 16 8.90 25.36 26.14
CA LEU A 16 9.41 24.62 24.99
C LEU A 16 8.32 24.44 23.92
N ARG A 17 7.07 24.14 24.31
CA ARG A 17 5.97 24.03 23.36
C ARG A 17 5.63 25.36 22.68
N LEU A 18 5.61 26.46 23.43
CA LEU A 18 5.38 27.79 22.86
C LEU A 18 6.51 28.22 21.93
N ASP A 19 7.77 27.93 22.26
CA ASP A 19 8.90 28.19 21.37
C ASP A 19 8.81 27.36 20.09
N THR A 20 8.41 26.08 20.17
CA THR A 20 8.19 25.27 18.96
C THR A 20 7.03 25.77 18.10
N LEU A 21 5.93 26.23 18.71
CA LEU A 21 4.81 26.82 17.97
C LEU A 21 5.18 28.16 17.36
N THR A 22 5.96 28.97 18.06
CA THR A 22 6.45 30.26 17.55
C THR A 22 7.42 30.05 16.39
N ALA A 23 8.31 29.04 16.47
CA ALA A 23 9.20 28.65 15.38
C ALA A 23 8.45 28.10 14.16
N LEU A 24 7.36 27.35 14.37
CA LEU A 24 6.47 26.88 13.31
C LEU A 24 5.70 28.02 12.64
N VAL A 25 5.29 29.03 13.41
CA VAL A 25 4.54 30.18 12.90
C VAL A 25 5.45 31.20 12.22
N GLN A 26 6.70 31.35 12.67
CA GLN A 26 7.65 32.33 12.10
C GLN A 26 8.54 31.75 10.99
N GLY A 27 8.64 30.42 10.86
CA GLY A 27 9.51 29.75 9.89
C GLY A 27 11.01 29.94 10.20
N PRO A 28 11.90 29.08 9.66
CA PRO A 28 13.33 29.17 9.96
C PRO A 28 13.94 30.42 9.32
N SER A 29 14.11 31.48 10.13
CA SER A 29 14.89 32.66 9.76
C SER A 29 16.34 32.27 9.47
N ALA A 30 16.85 32.69 8.32
CA ALA A 30 18.09 32.26 7.65
C ALA A 30 19.44 32.58 8.36
N GLN A 31 19.48 32.66 9.69
CA GLN A 31 20.64 33.19 10.44
C GLN A 31 21.53 32.12 11.12
N GLN A 32 21.32 30.82 10.88
CA GLN A 32 22.23 29.75 11.34
C GLN A 32 22.91 29.04 10.16
N ARG A 33 23.61 29.82 9.33
CA ARG A 33 24.51 29.30 8.29
C ARG A 33 25.91 29.89 8.49
N ALA A 34 26.55 29.55 9.60
CA ALA A 34 27.99 29.75 9.80
C ALA A 34 28.53 28.76 10.85
N GLY A 35 29.04 27.63 10.37
CA GLY A 35 29.89 26.72 11.12
C GLY A 35 31.27 26.62 10.44
N PRO A 36 32.38 26.59 11.19
CA PRO A 36 33.74 26.65 10.67
C PRO A 36 34.26 25.27 10.21
N SER A 37 34.95 25.22 9.07
CA SER A 37 35.64 24.02 8.58
C SER A 37 37.15 24.15 8.75
N LEU A 38 37.76 23.20 9.47
CA LEU A 38 39.21 22.99 9.51
C LEU A 38 39.52 21.50 9.35
N HIS A 39 40.47 21.21 8.45
CA HIS A 39 41.26 19.98 8.26
C HIS A 39 40.49 18.72 7.77
N ALA A 40 40.98 17.87 6.87
CA ALA A 40 42.21 17.70 6.09
C ALA A 40 41.86 16.69 4.96
N ALA A 41 42.17 16.93 3.68
CA ALA A 41 43.38 16.53 2.94
C ALA A 41 43.57 15.02 2.66
N SER A 42 43.71 14.74 1.35
CA SER A 42 44.33 13.57 0.70
C SER A 42 43.49 12.27 0.69
N LEU A 43 43.35 11.52 -0.40
CA LEU A 43 44.26 11.25 -1.51
C LEU A 43 43.47 10.89 -2.78
N ALA A 44 44.19 10.93 -3.89
CA ALA A 44 43.73 11.03 -5.25
C ALA A 44 43.38 9.69 -5.93
N LEU A 45 42.72 9.86 -7.09
CA LEU A 45 42.90 9.10 -8.34
C LEU A 45 42.30 7.69 -8.43
N ALA A 46 41.21 7.55 -9.20
CA ALA A 46 41.22 6.95 -10.54
C ALA A 46 39.90 6.24 -10.89
N ASN A 47 39.44 6.59 -12.09
CA ASN A 47 38.65 5.82 -13.04
C ASN A 47 37.12 5.89 -13.04
N GLN A 48 36.66 6.39 -14.18
CA GLN A 48 35.31 6.50 -14.70
C GLN A 48 34.76 5.14 -15.16
N ALA A 49 33.43 5.17 -15.31
CA ALA A 49 32.59 4.37 -16.20
C ALA A 49 32.16 3.02 -15.58
N THR A 50 30.88 2.62 -15.53
CA THR A 50 29.66 3.00 -16.27
C THR A 50 28.41 2.55 -15.49
N SER A 51 27.37 3.38 -15.50
CA SER A 51 25.92 3.06 -15.51
C SER A 51 25.39 1.77 -14.86
N SER A 52 24.51 1.91 -13.86
CA SER A 52 23.07 1.58 -13.96
C SER A 52 22.44 1.45 -12.57
N SER A 53 21.14 1.76 -12.51
CA SER A 53 20.18 1.37 -11.46
C SER A 53 20.15 2.17 -10.16
N GLY A 54 18.96 2.68 -9.82
CA GLY A 54 18.60 3.01 -8.44
C GLY A 54 17.86 4.34 -8.26
N GLU A 55 16.53 4.28 -8.39
CA GLU A 55 15.55 4.88 -7.47
C GLU A 55 15.73 6.36 -7.04
N ASP A 56 14.99 7.27 -7.69
CA ASP A 56 14.81 8.64 -7.22
C ASP A 56 13.33 8.88 -6.84
N ALA A 57 12.95 8.36 -5.66
CA ALA A 57 11.72 8.72 -4.97
C ALA A 57 11.97 10.00 -4.14
N GLY A 58 11.93 11.14 -4.82
CA GLY A 58 12.22 12.46 -4.26
C GLY A 58 11.10 13.49 -4.47
N ALA A 59 9.82 13.11 -4.37
CA ALA A 59 8.71 14.06 -4.41
C ALA A 59 8.51 14.72 -3.04
N GLY A 60 9.43 15.62 -2.67
CA GLY A 60 9.24 16.56 -1.58
C GLY A 60 8.05 17.47 -1.89
N SER A 61 6.87 17.11 -1.39
CA SER A 61 5.67 17.95 -1.41
C SER A 61 5.97 19.23 -0.62
N LYS A 62 6.37 20.27 -1.35
CA LYS A 62 6.43 21.64 -0.84
C LYS A 62 4.99 22.03 -0.52
N VAL A 63 4.61 21.87 0.74
CA VAL A 63 3.35 22.38 1.28
C VAL A 63 3.40 23.90 1.12
N ASN A 64 2.84 24.39 0.01
CA ASN A 64 2.70 25.80 -0.26
C ASN A 64 1.78 26.37 0.83
N GLU A 65 2.35 27.17 1.73
CA GLU A 65 1.64 27.95 2.75
C GLU A 65 0.85 29.09 2.06
N ARG A 66 -0.14 28.72 1.26
CA ARG A 66 -1.18 29.64 0.81
C ARG A 66 -2.15 29.86 1.97
N SER A 67 -2.45 31.14 2.24
CA SER A 67 -3.42 31.62 3.24
C SER A 67 -4.70 30.77 3.22
N ILE A 68 -5.27 30.50 4.40
CA ILE A 68 -6.50 29.71 4.57
C ILE A 68 -7.63 30.25 3.69
N THR A 69 -7.72 31.58 3.53
CA THR A 69 -8.71 32.24 2.66
C THR A 69 -8.52 31.90 1.18
N SER A 70 -7.28 31.77 0.71
CA SER A 70 -6.96 31.37 -0.67
C SER A 70 -7.25 29.89 -0.91
N ARG A 71 -7.05 29.03 0.11
CA ARG A 71 -7.43 27.62 0.02
C ARG A 71 -8.95 27.45 -0.01
N LEU A 72 -9.67 28.25 0.78
CA LEU A 72 -11.12 28.25 0.82
C LEU A 72 -11.71 28.70 -0.52
N SER A 73 -11.20 29.79 -1.10
CA SER A 73 -11.66 30.26 -2.42
C SER A 73 -11.37 29.23 -3.52
N GLN A 74 -10.18 28.62 -3.50
CA GLN A 74 -9.81 27.59 -4.48
C GLN A 74 -10.66 26.32 -4.34
N ALA A 75 -10.98 25.90 -3.11
CA ALA A 75 -11.86 24.77 -2.86
C ALA A 75 -13.30 25.05 -3.32
N GLN A 76 -13.78 26.28 -3.13
CA GLN A 76 -15.10 26.71 -3.58
C GLN A 76 -15.21 26.75 -5.11
N GLU A 77 -14.15 27.19 -5.80
CA GLU A 77 -14.07 27.17 -7.26
C GLU A 77 -14.05 25.73 -7.80
N ALA A 78 -13.22 24.86 -7.22
CA ALA A 78 -13.17 23.44 -7.59
C ALA A 78 -14.51 22.70 -7.33
N LEU A 79 -15.21 23.06 -6.25
CA LEU A 79 -16.54 22.53 -5.95
C LEU A 79 -17.55 22.99 -7.02
N ASN A 80 -17.57 24.28 -7.36
CA ASN A 80 -18.46 24.82 -8.38
C ASN A 80 -18.22 24.19 -9.76
N ASP A 81 -16.95 23.96 -10.13
CA ASP A 81 -16.60 23.28 -11.38
C ASP A 81 -17.10 21.83 -11.40
N SER A 82 -16.95 21.11 -10.27
CA SER A 82 -17.43 19.73 -10.14
C SER A 82 -18.96 19.62 -10.16
N ILE A 83 -19.66 20.60 -9.57
CA ILE A 83 -21.13 20.69 -9.58
C ILE A 83 -21.63 21.02 -10.98
N GLY A 84 -20.93 21.89 -11.72
CA GLY A 84 -21.24 22.21 -13.12
C GLY A 84 -21.09 21.02 -14.07
N ALA A 85 -20.11 20.14 -13.83
CA ALA A 85 -19.86 18.95 -14.65
C ALA A 85 -20.96 17.87 -14.52
N HIS A 86 -21.70 17.84 -13.40
CA HIS A 86 -22.66 16.77 -13.11
C HIS A 86 -24.07 17.31 -12.79
N LYS A 87 -24.99 17.19 -13.75
CA LYS A 87 -26.40 17.61 -13.61
C LYS A 87 -27.12 16.99 -12.41
N SER A 88 -26.77 15.76 -12.04
CA SER A 88 -27.33 15.06 -10.87
C SER A 88 -26.90 15.72 -9.55
N LEU A 89 -25.63 16.15 -9.46
CA LEU A 89 -25.12 16.85 -8.28
C LEU A 89 -25.75 18.24 -8.16
N MET A 90 -26.04 18.89 -9.29
CA MET A 90 -26.74 20.16 -9.32
C MET A 90 -28.22 20.02 -8.88
N ALA A 91 -28.92 18.96 -9.33
CA ALA A 91 -30.28 18.65 -8.88
C ALA A 91 -30.32 18.29 -7.38
N PHE A 92 -29.29 17.60 -6.88
CA PHE A 92 -29.13 17.32 -5.46
C PHE A 92 -28.86 18.61 -4.66
N ALA A 93 -27.99 19.49 -5.14
CA ALA A 93 -27.70 20.77 -4.49
C ALA A 93 -28.96 21.66 -4.41
N GLN A 94 -29.81 21.66 -5.43
CA GLN A 94 -31.09 22.38 -5.43
C GLN A 94 -32.11 21.79 -4.45
N THR A 95 -32.04 20.49 -4.17
CA THR A 95 -32.93 19.79 -3.22
C THR A 95 -32.28 19.60 -1.84
N PHE A 96 -31.07 20.14 -1.63
CA PHE A 96 -30.30 19.95 -0.41
C PHE A 96 -31.05 20.47 0.82
N ASP A 97 -31.70 21.64 0.70
CA ASP A 97 -32.50 22.21 1.78
C ASP A 97 -33.69 21.33 2.17
N GLN A 98 -34.28 20.61 1.20
CA GLN A 98 -35.42 19.72 1.44
C GLN A 98 -34.98 18.41 2.11
N ASN A 99 -33.77 17.93 1.80
CA ASN A 99 -33.22 16.70 2.35
C ASN A 99 -32.45 16.91 3.66
N ARG A 100 -32.27 18.15 4.11
CA ARG A 100 -31.56 18.52 5.34
C ARG A 100 -32.03 17.74 6.59
N PRO A 101 -33.33 17.49 6.83
CA PRO A 101 -33.79 16.74 8.01
C PRO A 101 -33.28 15.29 8.07
N TRP A 102 -32.96 14.71 6.91
CA TRP A 102 -32.50 13.32 6.78
C TRP A 102 -30.97 13.19 6.83
N LEU A 103 -30.26 14.31 6.69
CA LEU A 103 -28.80 14.38 6.66
C LEU A 103 -28.19 14.73 8.03
N ILE A 104 -29.02 15.00 9.04
CA ILE A 104 -28.57 15.19 10.43
C ILE A 104 -28.70 13.84 11.16
N PRO A 105 -27.59 13.15 11.49
CA PRO A 105 -27.65 11.93 12.27
C PRO A 105 -28.13 12.25 13.69
N ILE A 106 -29.16 11.55 14.17
CA ILE A 106 -29.81 11.71 15.49
C ILE A 106 -28.85 11.51 16.69
N ILE A 107 -27.58 11.15 16.44
CA ILE A 107 -26.59 10.76 17.45
C ILE A 107 -26.15 11.92 18.37
N ALA A 108 -26.40 13.18 18.00
CA ALA A 108 -26.02 14.34 18.83
C ALA A 108 -26.89 14.59 20.09
N LEU A 109 -28.04 13.92 20.28
CA LEU A 109 -28.92 14.17 21.43
C LEU A 109 -28.73 13.21 22.63
N GLN A 110 -27.87 12.20 22.56
CA GLN A 110 -27.77 11.15 23.60
C GLN A 110 -26.58 11.30 24.58
N LYS A 111 -25.97 12.49 24.67
CA LYS A 111 -24.84 12.78 25.57
C LYS A 111 -25.14 13.86 26.63
N ARG A 112 -26.19 13.65 27.45
CA ARG A 112 -26.25 14.24 28.81
C ARG A 112 -27.28 13.54 29.71
N SER A 113 -26.97 12.33 30.16
CA SER A 113 -27.70 11.67 31.25
C SER A 113 -26.79 10.72 32.04
N VAL A 114 -25.92 11.31 32.86
CA VAL A 114 -25.26 10.70 34.05
C VAL A 114 -24.86 11.91 34.91
N GLY A 115 -25.21 12.13 36.18
CA GLY A 115 -26.08 11.49 37.15
C GLY A 115 -25.92 12.31 38.45
N SER A 116 -27.01 12.66 39.12
CA SER A 116 -26.97 13.15 40.51
C SER A 116 -28.28 12.75 41.16
N GLY A 117 -28.23 11.66 41.92
CA GLY A 117 -29.34 11.22 42.76
C GLY A 117 -29.50 12.15 43.95
N SER A 118 -30.75 12.53 44.22
CA SER A 118 -31.21 12.72 45.59
C SER A 118 -32.68 12.32 45.65
N GLU A 119 -32.94 11.33 46.47
CA GLU A 119 -34.24 10.80 46.85
C GLU A 119 -35.02 11.87 47.63
N ASN A 120 -36.29 12.11 47.27
CA ASN A 120 -37.42 12.10 48.22
C ASN A 120 -38.75 12.50 47.55
N GLY A 121 -39.82 11.77 47.90
CA GLY A 121 -41.14 12.39 48.06
C GLY A 121 -42.21 12.14 46.99
N LYS A 122 -42.89 11.00 47.13
CA LYS A 122 -44.37 10.81 47.19
C LYS A 122 -45.29 11.27 46.01
N PRO A 123 -46.28 10.44 45.60
CA PRO A 123 -47.20 10.72 44.49
C PRO A 123 -48.59 11.18 44.95
N GLU A 124 -49.17 12.24 44.36
CA GLU A 124 -50.63 12.56 44.24
C GLU A 124 -50.76 13.52 43.04
N GLU A 125 -51.45 13.16 41.95
CA GLU A 125 -52.88 13.37 41.66
C GLU A 125 -53.31 14.82 41.34
N GLU A 126 -53.95 14.94 40.16
CA GLU A 126 -54.92 15.94 39.69
C GLU A 126 -54.52 17.42 39.49
N GLY A 127 -54.99 17.99 38.37
CA GLY A 127 -54.95 19.43 38.12
C GLY A 127 -55.05 19.81 36.64
N GLU A 128 -56.23 19.67 36.05
CA GLU A 128 -56.64 20.49 34.91
C GLU A 128 -56.58 21.97 35.29
N GLN A 129 -56.13 22.83 34.36
CA GLN A 129 -56.79 24.06 33.90
C GLN A 129 -55.80 25.13 33.44
N ASN A 130 -56.04 25.58 32.20
CA ASN A 130 -56.01 26.97 31.73
C ASN A 130 -54.77 27.82 32.05
N ASP A 131 -54.03 28.19 31.00
CA ASP A 131 -53.99 29.61 30.65
C ASP A 131 -53.56 29.82 29.19
N ALA A 132 -54.55 30.16 28.37
CA ALA A 132 -54.37 30.85 27.12
C ALA A 132 -54.24 32.34 27.44
N ARG A 133 -53.06 32.93 27.23
CA ARG A 133 -52.80 34.33 26.85
C ARG A 133 -51.33 34.66 27.10
N ASP A 134 -50.49 34.51 26.08
CA ASP A 134 -49.47 35.52 25.75
C ASP A 134 -48.85 35.20 24.38
N LEU A 135 -49.59 35.49 23.30
CA LEU A 135 -49.07 35.46 21.94
C LEU A 135 -49.17 36.86 21.37
N GLY A 136 -48.07 37.61 21.46
CA GLY A 136 -47.98 38.87 20.75
C GLY A 136 -46.83 39.74 21.19
N LYS A 137 -45.59 39.40 20.76
CA LYS A 137 -44.45 40.31 20.45
C LYS A 137 -43.09 39.59 20.49
N GLY A 138 -42.95 38.46 19.80
CA GLY A 138 -41.66 37.76 19.73
C GLY A 138 -41.45 36.95 18.46
N ALA A 139 -42.19 37.24 17.40
CA ALA A 139 -42.10 36.51 16.14
C ALA A 139 -41.01 37.06 15.20
N GLU A 140 -40.72 38.36 15.27
CA GLU A 140 -39.73 38.97 14.35
C GLU A 140 -38.26 38.79 14.80
N GLU A 141 -37.99 38.62 16.10
CA GLU A 141 -36.62 38.30 16.56
C GLU A 141 -36.29 36.80 16.45
N ARG A 142 -37.28 35.89 16.43
CA ARG A 142 -37.00 34.44 16.35
C ARG A 142 -36.55 33.99 14.95
N ASP A 143 -36.98 34.69 13.91
CA ASP A 143 -36.60 34.36 12.53
C ASP A 143 -35.15 34.76 12.21
N GLU A 144 -34.60 35.81 12.84
CA GLU A 144 -33.17 36.17 12.72
C GLU A 144 -32.25 35.14 13.40
N TRP A 145 -32.65 34.60 14.56
CA TRP A 145 -31.88 33.56 15.25
C TRP A 145 -32.02 32.17 14.62
N LEU A 146 -33.14 31.85 13.96
CA LEU A 146 -33.33 30.61 13.20
C LEU A 146 -32.51 30.58 11.90
N MET A 147 -32.26 31.75 11.28
CA MET A 147 -31.35 31.88 10.14
C MET A 147 -29.88 31.77 10.54
N LEU A 148 -29.46 32.33 11.68
CA LEU A 148 -28.08 32.20 12.18
C LEU A 148 -27.79 30.80 12.76
N GLY A 149 -28.69 30.24 13.56
CA GLY A 149 -28.53 28.89 14.15
C GLY A 149 -28.58 27.79 13.10
N GLY A 150 -29.37 27.98 12.03
CA GLY A 150 -29.37 27.08 10.89
C GLY A 150 -28.04 27.09 10.13
N LEU A 151 -27.32 28.21 10.10
CA LEU A 151 -26.04 28.33 9.39
C LEU A 151 -24.91 27.61 10.15
N GLU A 152 -24.87 27.72 11.47
CA GLU A 152 -23.88 27.04 12.32
C GLU A 152 -24.07 25.51 12.31
N GLU A 153 -25.31 25.04 12.37
CA GLU A 153 -25.64 23.63 12.21
C GLU A 153 -25.28 23.11 10.80
N ARG A 154 -25.55 23.90 9.74
CA ARG A 154 -25.12 23.55 8.38
C ARG A 154 -23.60 23.51 8.28
N ALA A 155 -22.90 24.47 8.87
CA ALA A 155 -21.45 24.53 8.86
C ALA A 155 -20.84 23.32 9.59
N THR A 156 -21.40 22.92 10.73
CA THR A 156 -20.92 21.74 11.48
C THR A 156 -21.16 20.45 10.70
N ILE A 157 -22.33 20.25 10.09
CA ILE A 157 -22.60 19.09 9.22
C ILE A 157 -21.67 19.07 8.01
N VAL A 158 -21.39 20.23 7.41
CA VAL A 158 -20.46 20.34 6.28
C VAL A 158 -19.03 20.00 6.71
N ILE A 159 -18.60 20.40 7.90
CA ILE A 159 -17.27 20.05 8.43
C ILE A 159 -17.17 18.55 8.76
N GLU A 160 -18.23 17.95 9.30
CA GLU A 160 -18.29 16.50 9.54
C GLU A 160 -18.28 15.72 8.22
N ALA A 161 -19.09 16.14 7.24
CA ALA A 161 -19.15 15.55 5.91
C ALA A 161 -17.89 15.82 5.07
N GLU A 162 -17.14 16.90 5.32
CA GLU A 162 -15.90 17.22 4.60
C GLU A 162 -14.87 16.10 4.73
N ARG A 163 -14.79 15.49 5.91
CA ARG A 163 -13.90 14.34 6.15
C ARG A 163 -14.30 13.15 5.29
N ASP A 164 -15.60 12.85 5.23
CA ASP A 164 -16.12 11.70 4.49
C ASP A 164 -16.03 11.94 2.98
N ILE A 165 -16.26 13.16 2.50
CA ILE A 165 -16.07 13.55 1.09
C ILE A 165 -14.60 13.42 0.70
N LYS A 166 -13.66 13.84 1.56
CA LYS A 166 -12.22 13.66 1.31
C LYS A 166 -11.82 12.19 1.33
N GLN A 167 -12.44 11.38 2.17
CA GLN A 167 -12.18 9.94 2.20
C GLN A 167 -12.71 9.29 0.92
N LEU A 168 -13.95 9.60 0.53
CA LEU A 168 -14.55 9.10 -0.71
C LEU A 168 -13.76 9.53 -1.95
N GLY A 169 -13.21 10.75 -1.96
CA GLY A 169 -12.31 11.20 -3.03
C GLY A 169 -11.05 10.33 -3.14
N ARG A 170 -10.41 10.01 -2.01
CA ARG A 170 -9.26 9.10 -1.98
C ARG A 170 -9.64 7.69 -2.42
N ASP A 171 -10.79 7.19 -1.98
CA ASP A 171 -11.27 5.85 -2.33
C ASP A 171 -11.61 5.77 -3.83
N MET A 172 -12.19 6.83 -4.41
CA MET A 172 -12.45 6.93 -5.85
C MET A 172 -11.16 6.97 -6.67
N ASP A 173 -10.14 7.69 -6.20
CA ASP A 173 -8.85 7.73 -6.89
C ASP A 173 -8.14 6.37 -6.80
N ALA A 174 -8.22 5.68 -5.65
CA ALA A 174 -7.73 4.32 -5.51
C ALA A 174 -8.47 3.33 -6.44
N ILE A 175 -9.79 3.47 -6.60
CA ILE A 175 -10.58 2.65 -7.52
C ILE A 175 -10.18 2.89 -8.98
N LYS A 176 -9.93 4.15 -9.38
CA LYS A 176 -9.41 4.45 -10.73
C LYS A 176 -8.04 3.83 -10.96
N GLU A 177 -7.18 3.82 -9.95
CA GLU A 177 -5.86 3.20 -10.03
C GLU A 177 -5.98 1.67 -10.18
N LEU A 178 -6.84 1.04 -9.36
CA LEU A 178 -7.16 -0.39 -9.47
C LEU A 178 -7.76 -0.77 -10.83
N GLN A 179 -8.59 0.11 -11.41
CA GLN A 179 -9.16 -0.11 -12.73
C GLN A 179 -8.10 -0.07 -13.84
N ARG A 180 -7.13 0.84 -13.74
CA ARG A 180 -5.97 0.86 -14.66
C ARG A 180 -5.15 -0.42 -14.55
N PHE A 181 -4.86 -0.88 -13.33
CA PHE A 181 -4.17 -2.17 -13.14
C PHE A 181 -4.97 -3.35 -13.70
N ALA A 182 -6.30 -3.34 -13.60
CA ALA A 182 -7.15 -4.38 -14.16
C ALA A 182 -7.12 -4.41 -15.69
N GLU A 183 -7.05 -3.25 -16.34
CA GLU A 183 -6.87 -3.11 -17.79
C GLU A 183 -5.48 -3.62 -18.22
N GLU A 184 -4.42 -3.26 -17.49
CA GLU A 184 -3.07 -3.79 -17.73
C GLU A 184 -2.97 -5.31 -17.53
N LEU A 185 -3.69 -5.86 -16.56
CA LEU A 185 -3.83 -7.30 -16.34
C LEU A 185 -4.59 -7.99 -17.47
N GLN A 186 -5.55 -7.30 -18.10
CA GLN A 186 -6.27 -7.82 -19.26
C GLN A 186 -5.35 -7.93 -20.49
N ASP A 187 -4.45 -6.97 -20.66
CA ASP A 187 -3.40 -7.00 -21.69
C ASP A 187 -2.34 -8.10 -21.43
N LEU A 188 -2.14 -8.50 -20.17
CA LEU A 188 -1.21 -9.56 -19.79
C LEU A 188 -1.77 -10.99 -19.96
N ARG A 189 -3.09 -11.17 -20.01
CA ARG A 189 -3.75 -12.46 -20.26
C ARG A 189 -3.32 -13.15 -21.56
N PRO A 190 -3.30 -12.50 -22.73
CA PRO A 190 -2.86 -13.16 -23.96
C PRO A 190 -1.38 -13.58 -23.92
N LEU A 191 -0.53 -12.88 -23.16
CA LEU A 191 0.87 -13.27 -22.96
C LEU A 191 0.97 -14.52 -22.08
N LEU A 192 0.14 -14.62 -21.04
CA LEU A 192 0.07 -15.81 -20.21
C LEU A 192 -0.43 -17.01 -21.01
N ASP A 193 -1.47 -16.84 -21.83
CA ASP A 193 -2.01 -17.91 -22.69
C ASP A 193 -0.97 -18.36 -23.72
N GLN A 194 -0.19 -17.44 -24.29
CA GLN A 194 0.93 -17.77 -25.17
C GLN A 194 2.05 -18.55 -24.45
N LEU A 195 2.35 -18.19 -23.19
CA LEU A 195 3.34 -18.91 -22.40
C LEU A 195 2.85 -20.31 -22.03
N ILE A 196 1.57 -20.46 -21.69
CA ILE A 196 0.95 -21.76 -21.41
C ILE A 196 0.99 -22.64 -22.66
N ALA A 197 0.63 -22.11 -23.83
CA ALA A 197 0.69 -22.85 -25.10
C ALA A 197 2.12 -23.29 -25.44
N ARG A 198 3.12 -22.40 -25.28
CA ARG A 198 4.53 -22.77 -25.48
C ARG A 198 5.00 -23.83 -24.49
N LEU A 199 4.53 -23.77 -23.24
CA LEU A 199 4.88 -24.74 -22.22
C LEU A 199 4.23 -26.10 -22.48
N SER A 200 2.98 -26.14 -22.97
CA SER A 200 2.34 -27.39 -23.38
C SER A 200 3.08 -28.04 -24.54
N ASP A 201 3.43 -27.28 -25.58
CA ASP A 201 4.18 -27.79 -26.74
C ASP A 201 5.57 -28.33 -26.32
N ALA A 202 6.25 -27.63 -25.41
CA ALA A 202 7.52 -28.08 -24.85
C ALA A 202 7.36 -29.34 -23.97
N SER A 203 6.23 -29.49 -23.28
CA SER A 203 5.94 -30.68 -22.49
C SER A 203 5.64 -31.91 -23.34
N GLU A 204 5.07 -31.73 -24.54
CA GLU A 204 4.79 -32.81 -25.50
C GLU A 204 6.05 -33.33 -26.18
N SER A 205 7.05 -32.47 -26.44
CA SER A 205 8.33 -32.88 -27.03
C SER A 205 9.31 -33.52 -26.03
N ARG A 206 9.12 -33.31 -24.72
CA ARG A 206 9.93 -33.92 -23.66
C ARG A 206 9.89 -35.45 -23.63
N PRO A 207 8.73 -36.15 -23.68
CA PRO A 207 8.70 -37.61 -23.71
C PRO A 207 9.35 -38.18 -24.98
N GLU A 208 9.27 -37.47 -26.11
CA GLU A 208 9.97 -37.89 -27.34
C GLU A 208 11.49 -37.88 -27.14
N LEU A 209 12.03 -36.80 -26.56
CA LEU A 209 13.45 -36.72 -26.21
C LEU A 209 13.86 -37.79 -25.19
N ASP A 210 13.04 -38.03 -24.16
CA ASP A 210 13.31 -39.07 -23.17
C ASP A 210 13.33 -40.46 -23.82
N SER A 211 12.41 -40.74 -24.76
CA SER A 211 12.41 -41.99 -25.52
C SER A 211 13.65 -42.16 -26.41
N GLN A 212 14.12 -41.09 -27.03
CA GLN A 212 15.34 -41.09 -27.83
C GLN A 212 16.56 -41.36 -26.95
N VAL A 213 16.66 -40.70 -25.78
CA VAL A 213 17.74 -40.93 -24.82
C VAL A 213 17.72 -42.37 -24.32
N LEU A 214 16.55 -42.92 -23.96
CA LEU A 214 16.43 -44.30 -23.52
C LEU A 214 16.87 -45.28 -24.62
N SER A 215 16.43 -45.07 -25.86
CA SER A 215 16.87 -45.91 -26.99
C SER A 215 18.37 -45.84 -27.25
N LEU A 216 18.99 -44.67 -27.07
CA LEU A 216 20.44 -44.50 -27.22
C LEU A 216 21.20 -45.22 -26.10
N VAL A 217 20.68 -45.16 -24.86
CA VAL A 217 21.25 -45.88 -23.72
C VAL A 217 21.11 -47.39 -23.89
N ASP A 218 19.98 -47.87 -24.40
CA ASP A 218 19.76 -49.29 -24.70
C ASP A 218 20.73 -49.78 -25.77
N GLN A 219 20.87 -49.04 -26.88
CA GLN A 219 21.85 -49.34 -27.92
C GLN A 219 23.27 -49.36 -27.35
N TYR A 220 23.66 -48.36 -26.55
CA TYR A 220 24.96 -48.35 -25.89
C TYR A 220 25.16 -49.59 -25.00
N GLY A 221 24.13 -50.00 -24.27
CA GLY A 221 24.14 -51.23 -23.49
C GLY A 221 24.37 -52.48 -24.34
N GLU A 222 23.77 -52.57 -25.52
CA GLU A 222 24.04 -53.65 -26.49
C GLU A 222 25.48 -53.62 -27.00
N TRP A 223 26.01 -52.44 -27.36
CA TRP A 223 27.41 -52.29 -27.79
C TRP A 223 28.39 -52.73 -26.71
N VAL A 224 28.15 -52.35 -25.45
CA VAL A 224 28.98 -52.77 -24.32
C VAL A 224 28.90 -54.29 -24.13
N ARG A 225 27.71 -54.89 -24.19
CA ARG A 225 27.57 -56.36 -24.10
C ARG A 225 28.31 -57.09 -25.23
N MET A 226 28.18 -56.61 -26.47
CA MET A 226 28.90 -57.17 -27.62
C MET A 226 30.41 -57.04 -27.42
N LEU A 227 30.90 -55.88 -26.99
CA LEU A 227 32.32 -55.64 -26.75
C LEU A 227 32.85 -56.54 -25.61
N SER A 228 32.12 -56.68 -24.51
CA SER A 228 32.47 -57.61 -23.43
C SER A 228 32.49 -59.06 -23.91
N SER A 229 31.51 -59.48 -24.72
CA SER A 229 31.50 -60.84 -25.28
C SER A 229 32.69 -61.09 -26.21
N LEU A 230 33.09 -60.08 -26.99
CA LEU A 230 34.26 -60.15 -27.85
C LEU A 230 35.54 -60.30 -27.03
N PHE A 231 35.69 -59.51 -25.96
CA PHE A 231 36.84 -59.61 -25.07
C PHE A 231 36.94 -60.99 -24.39
N VAL A 232 35.82 -61.56 -23.93
CA VAL A 232 35.81 -62.92 -23.37
C VAL A 232 36.23 -63.94 -24.43
N SER A 233 35.70 -63.85 -25.66
CA SER A 233 36.08 -64.77 -26.74
C SER A 233 37.57 -64.66 -27.12
N TRP A 234 38.15 -63.46 -27.02
CA TRP A 234 39.57 -63.24 -27.28
C TRP A 234 40.44 -63.79 -26.15
N ASP A 235 40.03 -63.61 -24.90
CA ASP A 235 40.74 -64.16 -23.74
C ASP A 235 40.77 -65.70 -23.76
N GLU A 236 39.65 -66.33 -24.12
CA GLU A 236 39.57 -67.78 -24.34
C GLU A 236 40.49 -68.24 -25.48
N GLY A 237 40.49 -67.51 -26.60
CA GLY A 237 41.37 -67.80 -27.74
C GLY A 237 42.86 -67.67 -27.41
N LEU A 238 43.24 -66.63 -26.66
CA LEU A 238 44.62 -66.41 -26.20
C LEU A 238 45.05 -67.49 -25.19
N SER A 239 44.17 -67.83 -24.24
CA SER A 239 44.42 -68.90 -23.27
C SER A 239 44.62 -70.26 -23.95
N GLU A 240 43.84 -70.56 -25.00
CA GLU A 240 44.01 -71.79 -25.78
C GLU A 240 45.32 -71.79 -26.58
N LEU A 241 45.70 -70.66 -27.18
CA LEU A 241 47.00 -70.53 -27.85
C LEU A 241 48.16 -70.72 -26.86
N GLU A 242 48.10 -70.11 -25.67
CA GLU A 242 49.11 -70.28 -24.62
C GLU A 242 49.23 -71.75 -24.17
N ARG A 243 48.10 -72.44 -23.99
CA ARG A 243 48.09 -73.89 -23.68
C ARG A 243 48.76 -74.72 -24.78
N ARG A 244 48.50 -74.42 -26.05
CA ARG A 244 49.13 -75.12 -27.17
C ARG A 244 50.63 -74.86 -27.26
N VAL A 245 51.05 -73.61 -27.06
CA VAL A 245 52.48 -73.24 -27.03
C VAL A 245 53.20 -73.97 -25.91
N THR A 246 52.67 -73.92 -24.69
CA THR A 246 53.26 -74.63 -23.54
C THR A 246 53.30 -76.15 -23.74
N GLN A 247 52.31 -76.74 -24.40
CA GLN A 247 52.33 -78.16 -24.76
C GLN A 247 53.44 -78.49 -25.76
N LEU A 248 53.60 -77.67 -26.82
CA LEU A 248 54.67 -77.84 -27.82
C LEU A 248 56.06 -77.65 -27.21
N GLU A 249 56.22 -76.69 -26.30
CA GLU A 249 57.47 -76.47 -25.57
C GLU A 249 57.84 -77.68 -24.70
N ARG A 250 56.86 -78.27 -24.00
CA ARG A 250 57.08 -79.50 -23.21
C ARG A 250 57.47 -80.68 -24.10
N GLN A 251 56.82 -80.87 -25.24
CA GLN A 251 57.17 -81.93 -26.19
C GLN A 251 58.58 -81.76 -26.74
N LYS A 252 58.96 -80.52 -27.10
CA LYS A 252 60.31 -80.18 -27.57
C LYS A 252 61.37 -80.39 -26.49
N ALA A 253 61.05 -80.09 -25.23
CA ALA A 253 61.94 -80.32 -24.10
C ALA A 253 62.15 -81.82 -23.83
N ALA A 254 61.10 -82.65 -23.99
CA ALA A 254 61.20 -84.11 -23.82
C ALA A 254 61.93 -84.83 -24.97
N ALA A 255 61.99 -84.23 -26.15
CA ALA A 255 62.69 -84.78 -27.32
C ALA A 255 64.19 -84.42 -27.37
N ARG A 256 64.66 -83.52 -26.50
CA ARG A 256 66.07 -83.18 -26.34
C ARG A 256 66.69 -83.98 -25.20
#